data_AF-A0A839IY19-F1
#
_entry.id   AF-A0A839IY19-F1
#
_cell.length_a   1.000
_cell.length_b   1.000
_cell.length_c   1.000
_cell.angle_alpha   90.00
_cell.angle_beta   90.00
_cell.angle_gamma   90.00
#
_symmetry.space_group_name_H-M   'P 1'
#
loop_
_entity.id
_entity.type
_entity.pdbx_description
1 polymer ?
#
loop_
_entity_poly.entity_id
_entity_poly.type
_entity_poly.pdbx_seq_one_letter_code
_entity_poly.pdbx_strand_id
1 'polypeptide(L)'
;IWGGYTGEGAKTVIASKAYAKISMRLVPNQDWEHITQLFKTHFESIAPKAAKVKVTPHHGGQGYVTPIDNIGYKAASMAYQDTFGKTPIPQRSGGSIPIVALFEKELKSKT
;
A
#
# COMPACT_ATOMS: atom_id res chain seq x y z
N ILE A 1 -1.87 -16.86 -0.62
CA ILE A 1 -0.85 -17.77 -1.18
C ILE A 1 -1.59 -18.95 -1.78
N TRP A 2 -1.17 -19.49 -2.92
CA TRP A 2 -1.82 -20.65 -3.55
C TRP A 2 -0.81 -21.52 -4.28
N GLY A 3 -1.08 -22.82 -4.36
CA GLY A 3 -0.20 -23.82 -4.95
C GLY A 3 -0.44 -25.18 -4.31
N GLY A 4 -0.21 -26.27 -5.05
CA GLY A 4 -0.46 -27.62 -4.54
C GLY A 4 -1.92 -27.91 -4.22
N TYR A 5 -2.15 -28.62 -3.13
CA TYR A 5 -3.49 -28.97 -2.64
C TYR A 5 -3.96 -27.94 -1.61
N THR A 6 -5.11 -27.31 -1.87
CA THR A 6 -5.69 -26.25 -1.01
C THR A 6 -7.09 -26.60 -0.51
N GLY A 7 -7.51 -27.87 -0.62
CA GLY A 7 -8.82 -28.36 -0.19
C GLY A 7 -8.79 -28.99 1.20
N GLU A 8 -9.96 -29.41 1.68
CA GLU A 8 -10.10 -30.09 2.97
C GLU A 8 -9.59 -31.54 2.94
N GLY A 9 -8.87 -31.95 3.98
CA GLY A 9 -8.29 -33.29 4.08
C GLY A 9 -6.80 -33.30 3.76
N ALA A 10 -6.25 -34.44 3.35
CA ALA A 10 -4.83 -34.61 3.10
C ALA A 10 -4.57 -35.17 1.70
N LYS A 11 -3.55 -34.62 1.03
CA LYS A 11 -3.03 -35.13 -0.24
C LYS A 11 -1.50 -35.14 -0.20
N THR A 12 -0.90 -36.31 -0.35
CA THR A 12 0.55 -36.51 -0.38
C THR A 12 1.14 -36.12 -1.74
N VAL A 13 1.13 -34.82 -2.06
CA VAL A 13 1.56 -34.30 -3.36
C VAL A 13 2.68 -33.26 -3.21
N ILE A 14 3.69 -33.38 -4.07
CA ILE A 14 4.71 -32.33 -4.26
C ILE A 14 4.22 -31.40 -5.36
N ALA A 15 3.92 -30.15 -5.01
CA ALA A 15 3.47 -29.16 -5.98
C ALA A 15 4.65 -28.69 -6.85
N SER A 16 4.48 -28.68 -8.18
CA SER A 16 5.50 -28.17 -9.11
C SER A 16 5.57 -26.64 -9.17
N LYS A 17 4.53 -25.93 -8.67
CA LYS A 17 4.44 -24.46 -8.63
C LYS A 17 3.68 -23.97 -7.40
N ALA A 18 4.08 -22.82 -6.90
CA ALA A 18 3.40 -22.07 -5.86
C ALA A 18 3.45 -20.57 -6.17
N TYR A 19 2.54 -19.82 -5.58
CA TYR A 19 2.32 -18.41 -5.86
C TYR A 19 1.90 -17.65 -4.60
N ALA A 20 2.28 -16.39 -4.53
CA ALA A 20 1.87 -15.48 -3.47
C ALA A 20 1.48 -14.12 -4.06
N LYS A 21 0.52 -13.46 -3.43
CA LYS A 21 0.26 -12.03 -3.61
C LYS A 21 0.79 -11.35 -2.36
N ILE A 22 1.72 -10.41 -2.53
CA ILE A 22 2.37 -9.69 -1.44
C ILE A 22 2.03 -8.22 -1.60
N SER A 23 1.57 -7.58 -0.52
CA SER A 23 1.26 -6.16 -0.46
C SER A 23 2.10 -5.50 0.61
N MET A 24 2.67 -4.34 0.31
CA MET A 24 3.44 -3.53 1.25
C MET A 24 2.74 -2.19 1.44
N ARG A 25 2.47 -1.79 2.68
CA ARG A 25 2.02 -0.42 2.98
C ARG A 25 3.25 0.47 3.06
N LEU A 26 3.19 1.60 2.36
CA LEU A 26 4.26 2.58 2.34
C LEU A 26 3.94 3.71 3.31
N VAL A 27 4.99 4.22 3.95
CA VAL A 27 4.93 5.43 4.77
C VAL A 27 5.38 6.64 3.94
N PRO A 28 5.16 7.88 4.41
CA PRO A 28 5.58 9.07 3.67
C PRO A 28 7.08 9.04 3.30
N ASN A 29 7.42 9.64 2.16
CA ASN A 29 8.76 9.70 1.57
C ASN A 29 9.33 8.37 1.05
N GLN A 30 8.51 7.31 0.99
CA GLN A 30 8.86 6.10 0.24
C GLN A 30 8.27 6.17 -1.16
N ASP A 31 9.13 6.01 -2.16
CA ASP A 31 8.70 5.85 -3.54
C ASP A 31 8.33 4.39 -3.83
N TRP A 32 7.12 4.17 -4.35
CA TRP A 32 6.61 2.82 -4.55
C TRP A 32 7.38 2.05 -5.64
N GLU A 33 7.92 2.74 -6.65
CA GLU A 33 8.70 2.10 -7.72
C GLU A 33 10.02 1.59 -7.16
N HIS A 34 10.70 2.44 -6.37
CA HIS A 34 11.94 2.08 -5.69
C HIS A 34 11.75 0.90 -4.74
N ILE A 35 10.73 0.93 -3.88
CA ILE A 35 10.43 -0.18 -2.95
C ILE A 35 10.08 -1.47 -3.71
N THR A 36 9.32 -1.37 -4.81
CA THR A 36 9.01 -2.51 -5.68
C THR A 36 10.27 -3.13 -6.25
N GLN A 37 11.21 -2.30 -6.70
CA GLN A 37 12.47 -2.77 -7.26
C GLN A 37 13.36 -3.43 -6.19
N LEU A 38 13.46 -2.83 -5.00
CA LEU A 38 14.19 -3.42 -3.87
C LEU A 38 13.63 -4.80 -3.50
N PHE A 39 12.30 -4.91 -3.38
CA PHE A 39 11.65 -6.18 -3.07
C PHE A 39 11.92 -7.22 -4.15
N LYS A 40 11.74 -6.86 -5.43
CA LYS A 40 11.99 -7.76 -6.56
C LYS A 40 13.42 -8.28 -6.54
N THR A 41 14.40 -7.39 -6.48
CA THR A 41 15.82 -7.74 -6.48
C THR A 41 16.17 -8.66 -5.31
N HIS A 42 15.71 -8.32 -4.09
CA HIS A 42 15.97 -9.13 -2.92
C HIS A 42 15.34 -10.53 -3.05
N PHE A 43 14.05 -10.60 -3.39
CA PHE A 43 13.31 -11.85 -3.45
C PHE A 43 13.83 -12.80 -4.54
N GLU A 44 14.28 -12.27 -5.67
CA GLU A 44 14.94 -13.04 -6.71
C GLU A 44 16.35 -13.50 -6.28
N SER A 45 17.09 -12.68 -5.52
CA SER A 45 18.45 -13.02 -5.06
C SER A 45 18.52 -14.15 -4.04
N ILE A 46 17.45 -14.34 -3.25
CA ILE A 46 17.37 -15.41 -2.24
C ILE A 46 16.76 -16.71 -2.79
N ALA A 47 16.47 -16.78 -4.08
CA ALA A 47 15.90 -17.97 -4.69
C ALA A 47 16.88 -19.16 -4.59
N PRO A 48 16.46 -20.32 -4.03
CA PRO A 48 17.33 -21.49 -3.99
C PRO A 48 17.56 -22.01 -5.42
N LYS A 49 18.75 -22.61 -5.68
CA LYS A 49 19.14 -23.12 -7.01
C LYS A 49 18.12 -24.09 -7.64
N ALA A 50 17.37 -24.82 -6.80
CA ALA A 50 16.37 -25.79 -7.22
C ALA A 50 15.02 -25.17 -7.61
N ALA A 51 14.82 -23.86 -7.43
CA ALA A 51 13.55 -23.18 -7.73
C ALA A 51 13.74 -22.01 -8.69
N LYS A 52 12.76 -21.81 -9.56
CA LYS A 52 12.66 -20.61 -10.40
C LYS A 52 11.66 -19.64 -9.79
N VAL A 53 12.11 -18.44 -9.48
CA VAL A 53 11.28 -17.34 -8.96
C VAL A 53 11.00 -16.34 -10.09
N LYS A 54 9.76 -15.84 -10.14
CA LYS A 54 9.36 -14.71 -10.99
C LYS A 54 8.55 -13.74 -10.13
N VAL A 55 9.02 -12.50 -9.99
CA VAL A 55 8.26 -11.44 -9.35
C VAL A 55 7.59 -10.58 -10.41
N THR A 56 6.27 -10.39 -10.30
CA THR A 56 5.50 -9.53 -11.22
C THR A 56 4.92 -8.36 -10.42
N PRO A 57 5.45 -7.13 -10.59
CA PRO A 57 4.83 -5.93 -10.06
C PRO A 57 3.40 -5.77 -10.56
N HIS A 58 2.50 -5.29 -9.69
CA HIS A 58 1.10 -5.04 -10.03
C HIS A 58 0.79 -3.54 -9.95
N HIS A 59 0.26 -3.10 -8.81
CA HIS A 59 -0.14 -1.71 -8.58
C HIS A 59 0.76 -1.08 -7.51
N GLY A 60 0.97 0.23 -7.62
CA GLY A 60 1.60 1.05 -6.60
C GLY A 60 0.77 2.29 -6.32
N GLY A 61 0.92 2.83 -5.12
CA GLY A 61 0.26 4.06 -4.71
C GLY A 61 1.20 4.84 -3.80
N GLN A 62 1.40 6.12 -4.12
CA GLN A 62 2.20 7.01 -3.29
C GLN A 62 1.47 7.24 -1.95
N GLY A 63 2.24 7.25 -0.86
CA GLY A 63 1.72 7.66 0.44
C GLY A 63 1.33 9.14 0.42
N TYR A 64 0.35 9.52 1.23
CA TYR A 64 -0.13 10.90 1.28
C TYR A 64 -0.31 11.37 2.72
N VAL A 65 0.06 12.63 2.97
CA VAL A 65 -0.18 13.33 4.23
C VAL A 65 -0.79 14.69 3.91
N THR A 66 -2.06 14.88 4.26
CA THR A 66 -2.74 16.17 4.11
C THR A 66 -2.14 17.18 5.10
N PRO A 67 -1.76 18.38 4.66
CA PRO A 67 -1.50 19.50 5.56
C PRO A 67 -2.75 19.87 6.37
N ILE A 68 -2.57 20.23 7.64
CA ILE A 68 -3.69 20.54 8.57
C ILE A 68 -3.92 22.04 8.74
N ASP A 69 -3.06 22.86 8.15
CA ASP A 69 -3.06 24.31 8.20
C ASP A 69 -3.79 24.95 7.02
N ASN A 70 -4.10 24.20 5.97
CA ASN A 70 -4.86 24.70 4.83
C ASN A 70 -6.33 24.99 5.14
N ILE A 71 -6.92 25.83 4.29
CA ILE A 71 -8.30 26.31 4.43
C ILE A 71 -9.33 25.18 4.37
N GLY A 72 -9.09 24.15 3.56
CA GLY A 72 -10.00 23.02 3.39
C GLY A 72 -10.08 22.16 4.66
N TYR A 73 -8.93 21.88 5.28
CA TYR A 73 -8.85 21.16 6.54
C TYR A 73 -9.51 21.94 7.67
N LYS A 74 -9.21 23.24 7.81
CA LYS A 74 -9.82 24.09 8.83
C LYS A 74 -11.34 24.16 8.70
N ALA A 75 -11.86 24.32 7.48
CA ALA A 75 -13.29 24.31 7.22
C ALA A 75 -13.95 22.98 7.60
N ALA A 76 -13.33 21.85 7.24
CA ALA A 76 -13.81 20.53 7.64
C ALA A 76 -13.79 20.34 9.17
N SER A 77 -12.74 20.81 9.84
CA SER A 77 -12.63 20.73 11.30
C SER A 77 -13.72 21.54 12.01
N MET A 78 -14.03 22.74 11.51
CA MET A 78 -15.12 23.58 12.02
C MET A 78 -16.48 22.91 11.83
N ALA A 79 -16.76 22.37 10.63
CA ALA A 79 -18.02 21.67 10.37
C ALA A 79 -18.24 20.46 11.31
N TYR A 80 -17.18 19.72 11.62
CA TYR A 80 -17.23 18.63 12.61
C TYR A 80 -17.53 19.14 14.03
N GLN A 81 -16.87 20.23 14.45
CA GLN A 81 -17.11 20.84 15.77
C GLN A 81 -18.55 21.33 15.92
N ASP A 82 -19.08 21.98 14.89
CA ASP A 82 -20.46 22.51 14.89
C ASP A 82 -21.50 21.37 14.92
N THR A 83 -21.23 20.27 14.22
CA THR A 83 -22.15 19.13 14.12
C THR A 83 -22.13 18.25 15.36
N PHE A 84 -20.94 17.98 15.92
CA PHE A 84 -20.75 16.96 16.96
C PHE A 84 -20.36 17.53 18.34
N GLY A 85 -20.20 18.85 18.45
CA GLY A 85 -19.84 19.54 19.70
C GLY A 85 -18.42 19.24 20.20
N LYS A 86 -17.57 18.61 19.38
CA LYS A 86 -16.18 18.25 19.74
C LYS A 86 -15.21 18.52 18.61
N THR A 87 -14.01 18.99 18.96
CA THR A 87 -12.97 19.28 17.97
C THR A 87 -12.42 17.95 17.45
N PRO A 88 -12.43 17.71 16.14
CA PRO A 88 -11.91 16.47 15.58
C PRO A 88 -10.38 16.40 15.74
N ILE A 89 -9.87 15.20 16.01
CA ILE A 89 -8.43 14.96 16.11
C ILE A 89 -7.92 14.52 14.73
N PRO A 90 -6.89 15.19 14.16
CA PRO A 90 -6.25 14.72 12.94
C PRO A 90 -5.72 13.30 13.10
N GLN A 91 -6.07 12.40 12.20
CA GLN A 91 -5.66 11.00 12.25
C GLN A 91 -5.04 10.56 10.92
N ARG A 92 -4.00 9.73 11.01
CA ARG A 92 -3.46 8.96 9.88
C ARG A 92 -4.10 7.58 9.83
N SER A 93 -4.25 7.02 8.63
CA SER A 93 -4.79 5.68 8.41
C SER A 93 -3.79 4.81 7.66
N GLY A 94 -3.81 3.50 7.91
CA GLY A 94 -3.04 2.51 7.16
C GLY A 94 -3.66 2.14 5.81
N GLY A 95 -4.81 2.72 5.44
CA GLY A 95 -5.42 2.57 4.13
C GLY A 95 -4.61 3.27 3.02
N SER A 96 -5.09 3.15 1.77
CA SER A 96 -4.51 3.88 0.64
C SER A 96 -5.60 4.44 -0.25
N ILE A 97 -5.43 5.71 -0.63
CA ILE A 97 -6.30 6.43 -1.57
C ILE A 97 -5.37 7.11 -2.59
N PRO A 98 -4.82 6.38 -3.58
CA PRO A 98 -3.74 6.88 -4.44
C PRO A 98 -4.10 8.13 -5.26
N ILE A 99 -5.38 8.31 -5.57
CA ILE A 99 -5.86 9.46 -6.33
C ILE A 99 -5.58 10.80 -5.62
N VAL A 100 -5.51 10.81 -4.29
CA VAL A 100 -5.24 12.04 -3.53
C VAL A 100 -3.81 12.53 -3.79
N ALA A 101 -2.83 11.63 -3.78
CA ALA A 101 -1.45 11.98 -4.12
C ALA A 101 -1.31 12.39 -5.60
N LEU A 102 -2.07 11.77 -6.50
CA LEU A 102 -2.11 12.16 -7.91
C LEU A 102 -2.65 13.59 -8.06
N PHE A 103 -3.80 13.91 -7.47
CA PHE A 103 -4.38 15.25 -7.56
C PHE A 103 -3.48 16.32 -6.93
N GLU A 104 -2.84 16.04 -5.80
CA GLU A 104 -1.88 16.98 -5.22
C GLU A 104 -0.78 17.33 -6.23
N LYS A 105 -0.21 16.32 -6.87
CA LYS A 105 0.86 16.47 -7.87
C LYS A 105 0.38 17.24 -9.11
N GLU A 106 -0.73 16.81 -9.71
CA GLU A 106 -1.23 17.37 -10.96
C GLU A 106 -1.82 18.78 -10.78
N LEU A 107 -2.50 19.02 -9.65
CA LEU A 107 -3.15 20.30 -9.35
C LEU A 107 -2.25 21.26 -8.57
N LYS A 108 -1.05 20.82 -8.15
CA LYS A 108 -0.12 21.57 -7.29
C LYS A 108 -0.80 22.10 -6.03
N SER A 109 -1.69 21.30 -5.45
CA SER A 109 -2.60 21.72 -4.37
C SER A 109 -2.03 21.49 -2.98
N LYS A 110 -0.72 21.26 -2.84
CA LYS A 110 -0.07 21.12 -1.54
C LYS A 110 0.08 22.50 -0.91
N THR A 111 -0.95 22.92 -0.19
CA THR A 111 -1.04 24.19 0.52
C THR A 111 -1.21 23.98 2.01
#